data_AF-S7QFN3-F1
#
_entry.id   AF-S7QFN3-F1
#
_cell.length_a   1.000
_cell.length_b   1.000
_cell.length_c   1.000
_cell.angle_alpha   90.00
_cell.angle_beta   90.00
_cell.angle_gamma   90.00
#
_symmetry.space_group_name_H-M   'P 1'
#
loop_
_entity.id
_entity.type
_entity.pdbx_description
1 polymer ?
#
loop_
_entity_poly.entity_id
_entity_poly.type
_entity_poly.pdbx_seq_one_letter_code
_entity_poly.pdbx_strand_id
1 'polypeptide(L)'
;MAEGSNYDYLFKVVLIGDSGVGKSNLLSRFTRNEFNLETKSTIGVEFATRSINVNGKVVKAQIWDTAGQERYRAITAAYYRGAVGALLVYDISKHATYVDVTRWLKELRDHADSNIVIMLVGNKSDLKHLRAVPTEEAKAFAAENGLSFIETSALDASNVEAAFQTILTDIYRIVSSKSLEQSADAIKAPTGDTITVTPSVDTTQQQGGKCC
;
A
#
# COMPACT_ATOMS: atom_id res chain seq x y z
N MET A 1 13.74 -23.50 -14.99
CA MET A 1 14.49 -23.41 -13.71
C MET A 1 14.08 -22.11 -13.05
N ALA A 2 13.34 -22.15 -11.96
CA ALA A 2 12.91 -20.95 -11.26
C ALA A 2 14.12 -20.39 -10.49
N GLU A 3 14.63 -19.22 -10.88
CA GLU A 3 15.55 -18.47 -10.04
C GLU A 3 14.81 -18.16 -8.73
N GLY A 4 15.14 -18.91 -7.68
CA GLY A 4 14.74 -18.63 -6.31
C GLY A 4 15.28 -17.25 -5.95
N SER A 5 14.50 -16.22 -6.25
CA SER A 5 14.93 -14.85 -6.05
C SER A 5 14.89 -14.61 -4.54
N ASN A 6 16.06 -14.40 -3.96
CA ASN A 6 16.26 -14.15 -2.54
C ASN A 6 15.70 -12.76 -2.20
N TYR A 7 14.39 -12.67 -1.97
CA TYR A 7 13.71 -11.46 -1.50
C TYR A 7 13.08 -11.72 -0.14
N ASP A 8 13.13 -10.72 0.75
CA ASP A 8 12.52 -10.78 2.08
C ASP A 8 11.01 -10.49 2.01
N TYR A 9 10.59 -9.61 1.09
CA TYR A 9 9.20 -9.19 0.94
C TYR A 9 8.77 -9.12 -0.52
N LEU A 10 7.50 -9.46 -0.78
CA LEU A 10 6.84 -9.31 -2.06
C LEU A 10 5.67 -8.34 -1.91
N PHE A 11 5.72 -7.19 -2.57
CA PHE A 11 4.65 -6.19 -2.50
C PHE A 11 3.97 -6.03 -3.85
N LYS A 12 2.64 -6.20 -3.85
CA LYS A 12 1.79 -5.88 -5.00
C LYS A 12 1.36 -4.42 -4.94
N VAL A 13 1.72 -3.66 -5.96
CA VAL A 13 1.36 -2.24 -6.14
C VAL A 13 0.56 -2.07 -7.43
N VAL A 14 -0.51 -1.29 -7.39
CA VAL A 14 -1.32 -0.97 -8.58
C VAL A 14 -1.18 0.51 -8.96
N LEU A 15 -1.14 0.80 -10.26
CA LEU A 15 -1.24 2.16 -10.78
C LEU A 15 -2.67 2.39 -11.27
N ILE A 16 -3.32 3.44 -10.78
CA ILE A 16 -4.70 3.78 -11.12
C ILE A 16 -4.83 5.27 -11.46
N GLY A 17 -5.89 5.63 -12.18
CA GLY A 17 -6.13 6.98 -12.68
C GLY A 17 -6.54 6.98 -14.15
N ASP A 18 -6.90 8.14 -14.67
CA ASP A 18 -7.46 8.27 -16.02
C ASP A 18 -6.52 7.84 -17.15
N SER A 19 -7.08 7.64 -18.33
CA SER A 19 -6.31 7.39 -19.54
C SER A 19 -5.44 8.61 -19.89
N GLY A 20 -4.19 8.39 -20.26
CA GLY A 20 -3.28 9.46 -20.71
C GLY A 20 -2.66 10.32 -19.60
N VAL A 21 -2.88 10.02 -18.31
CA VAL A 21 -2.20 10.70 -17.19
C VAL A 21 -0.72 10.33 -17.07
N GLY A 22 -0.30 9.21 -17.69
CA GLY A 22 1.10 8.78 -17.79
C GLY A 22 1.52 7.63 -16.88
N LYS A 23 0.57 6.80 -16.40
CA LYS A 23 0.85 5.61 -15.58
C LYS A 23 1.86 4.65 -16.21
N SER A 24 1.67 4.28 -17.48
CA SER A 24 2.58 3.41 -18.21
C SER A 24 3.98 4.02 -18.34
N ASN A 25 4.09 5.32 -18.62
CA ASN A 25 5.39 5.99 -18.67
C ASN A 25 6.06 6.07 -17.29
N LEU A 26 5.31 6.23 -16.19
CA LEU A 26 5.87 6.13 -14.85
C LEU A 26 6.41 4.73 -14.57
N LEU A 27 5.67 3.68 -14.97
CA LEU A 27 6.12 2.29 -14.86
C LEU A 27 7.38 2.02 -15.69
N SER A 28 7.38 2.40 -16.96
CA SER A 28 8.54 2.24 -17.85
C SER A 28 9.74 3.02 -17.35
N ARG A 29 9.52 4.24 -16.84
CA ARG A 29 10.60 5.06 -16.29
C ARG A 29 11.18 4.42 -15.03
N PHE A 30 10.35 3.91 -14.14
CA PHE A 30 10.81 3.22 -12.94
C PHE A 30 11.50 1.89 -13.27
N THR A 31 11.03 1.12 -14.25
CA THR A 31 11.56 -0.25 -14.45
C THR A 31 12.69 -0.35 -15.48
N ARG A 32 12.70 0.53 -16.47
CA ARG A 32 13.62 0.49 -17.62
C ARG A 32 14.34 1.81 -17.86
N ASN A 33 14.02 2.86 -17.10
CA ASN A 33 14.47 4.23 -17.37
C ASN A 33 14.08 4.74 -18.77
N GLU A 34 12.98 4.24 -19.33
CA GLU A 34 12.48 4.57 -20.66
C GLU A 34 11.27 5.52 -20.59
N PHE A 35 11.09 6.31 -21.65
CA PHE A 35 9.89 7.12 -21.86
C PHE A 35 9.49 7.09 -23.31
N ASN A 36 8.19 6.95 -23.56
CA ASN A 36 7.62 6.92 -24.89
C ASN A 36 6.53 7.99 -25.01
N LEU A 37 6.78 8.99 -25.86
CA LEU A 37 5.82 10.07 -26.13
C LEU A 37 4.56 9.55 -26.83
N GLU A 38 4.67 8.51 -27.64
CA GLU A 38 3.59 7.90 -28.43
C GLU A 38 2.92 6.72 -27.70
N THR A 39 2.85 6.78 -26.37
CA THR A 39 2.18 5.73 -25.60
C THR A 39 0.69 5.69 -25.97
N LYS A 40 0.28 4.60 -26.62
CA LYS A 40 -1.13 4.32 -26.90
C LYS A 40 -1.89 4.06 -25.60
N SER A 41 -3.21 4.25 -25.62
CA SER A 41 -4.05 3.85 -24.48
C SER A 41 -3.82 2.38 -24.14
N THR A 42 -3.58 2.09 -22.87
CA THR A 42 -3.46 0.72 -22.36
C THR A 42 -4.81 0.01 -22.51
N ILE A 43 -4.85 -1.01 -23.38
CA ILE A 43 -6.07 -1.80 -23.68
C ILE A 43 -6.28 -2.93 -22.65
N GLY A 44 -5.25 -3.23 -21.84
CA GLY A 44 -5.27 -4.25 -20.80
C GLY A 44 -4.50 -3.84 -19.55
N VAL A 45 -3.75 -4.78 -18.97
CA VAL A 45 -2.90 -4.54 -17.80
C VAL A 45 -1.47 -4.91 -18.14
N GLU A 46 -0.53 -4.02 -17.86
CA GLU A 46 0.91 -4.30 -17.96
C GLU A 46 1.46 -4.64 -16.58
N PHE A 47 2.35 -5.63 -16.54
CA PHE A 47 2.96 -6.12 -15.31
C PHE A 47 4.47 -6.00 -15.40
N ALA A 48 5.08 -5.41 -14.37
CA ALA A 48 6.53 -5.38 -14.24
C ALA A 48 6.95 -5.65 -12.80
N THR A 49 8.18 -6.15 -12.64
CA THR A 49 8.78 -6.36 -11.33
C THR A 49 10.07 -5.58 -11.18
N ARG A 50 10.29 -4.99 -10.01
CA ARG A 50 11.57 -4.39 -9.64
C ARG A 50 11.89 -4.70 -8.18
N SER A 51 13.13 -5.10 -7.92
CA SER A 51 13.62 -5.29 -6.56
C SER A 51 14.34 -4.04 -6.10
N ILE A 52 14.05 -3.60 -4.88
CA ILE A 52 14.75 -2.49 -4.21
C ILE A 52 15.20 -2.93 -2.83
N ASN A 53 16.17 -2.22 -2.26
CA ASN A 53 16.59 -2.42 -0.88
C ASN A 53 15.92 -1.38 0.02
N VAL A 54 15.20 -1.84 1.05
CA VAL A 54 14.55 -1.00 2.06
C VAL A 54 15.04 -1.46 3.43
N ASN A 55 15.78 -0.61 4.15
CA ASN A 55 16.32 -0.90 5.48
C ASN A 55 17.10 -2.22 5.57
N GLY A 56 17.90 -2.55 4.55
CA GLY A 56 18.68 -3.79 4.49
C GLY A 56 17.88 -5.02 4.07
N LYS A 57 16.59 -4.87 3.76
CA LYS A 57 15.70 -5.92 3.28
C LYS A 57 15.46 -5.78 1.78
N VAL A 58 15.49 -6.90 1.06
CA VAL A 58 15.22 -6.93 -0.37
C VAL A 58 13.71 -7.03 -0.57
N VAL A 59 13.11 -5.95 -1.06
CA VAL A 59 11.69 -5.87 -1.39
C VAL A 59 11.52 -6.05 -2.89
N LYS A 60 10.81 -7.09 -3.30
CA LYS A 60 10.39 -7.29 -4.69
C LYS A 60 9.02 -6.64 -4.90
N ALA A 61 8.97 -5.56 -5.66
CA ALA A 61 7.73 -4.91 -6.06
C ALA A 61 7.16 -5.56 -7.32
N GLN A 62 5.88 -5.90 -7.29
CA GLN A 62 5.05 -6.33 -8.41
C GLN A 62 4.10 -5.19 -8.76
N ILE A 63 4.37 -4.50 -9.87
CA ILE A 63 3.65 -3.30 -10.25
C ILE A 63 2.73 -3.61 -11.42
N TRP A 64 1.46 -3.28 -11.24
CA TRP A 64 0.40 -3.50 -12.21
C TRP A 64 -0.07 -2.14 -12.75
N ASP A 65 0.25 -1.85 -14.01
CA ASP A 65 -0.28 -0.69 -14.72
C ASP A 65 -1.64 -1.04 -15.31
N THR A 66 -2.68 -0.35 -14.85
CA THR A 66 -4.07 -0.64 -15.23
C THR A 66 -4.56 0.30 -16.34
N ALA A 67 -5.49 -0.19 -17.17
CA ALA A 67 -6.16 0.64 -18.15
C ALA A 67 -6.92 1.78 -17.47
N GLY A 68 -6.62 3.02 -17.86
CA GLY A 68 -7.33 4.21 -17.37
C GLY A 68 -8.66 4.49 -18.08
N GLN A 69 -9.12 3.58 -18.95
CA GLN A 69 -10.40 3.72 -19.64
C GLN A 69 -11.52 3.07 -18.85
N GLU A 70 -12.61 3.81 -18.70
CA GLU A 70 -13.81 3.38 -18.00
C GLU A 70 -14.46 2.11 -18.54
N ARG A 71 -14.31 1.85 -19.85
CA ARG A 71 -14.80 0.63 -20.51
C ARG A 71 -14.19 -0.66 -19.95
N TYR A 72 -13.04 -0.58 -19.27
CA TYR A 72 -12.36 -1.73 -18.69
C TYR A 72 -12.49 -1.83 -17.15
N ARG A 73 -13.26 -0.94 -16.48
CA ARG A 73 -13.38 -0.91 -15.01
C ARG A 73 -13.80 -2.23 -14.39
N ALA A 74 -14.73 -2.96 -15.02
CA ALA A 74 -15.17 -4.28 -14.53
C ALA A 74 -14.02 -5.30 -14.47
N ILE A 75 -13.01 -5.15 -15.32
CA ILE A 75 -11.81 -5.99 -15.35
C ILE A 75 -10.80 -5.48 -14.31
N THR A 76 -10.67 -4.17 -14.14
CA THR A 76 -9.70 -3.54 -13.22
C THR A 76 -9.92 -3.91 -11.75
N ALA A 77 -11.18 -4.06 -11.31
CA ALA A 77 -11.50 -4.41 -9.93
C ALA A 77 -10.83 -5.71 -9.44
N ALA A 78 -10.66 -6.70 -10.33
CA ALA A 78 -9.98 -7.96 -10.00
C ALA A 78 -8.50 -7.76 -9.64
N TYR A 79 -7.86 -6.70 -10.15
CA TYR A 79 -6.45 -6.42 -9.91
C TYR A 79 -6.18 -5.73 -8.57
N TYR A 80 -7.19 -5.08 -7.96
CA TYR A 80 -7.06 -4.44 -6.65
C TYR A 80 -6.92 -5.45 -5.49
N ARG A 81 -7.46 -6.67 -5.66
CA ARG A 81 -7.40 -7.69 -4.62
C ARG A 81 -5.97 -8.07 -4.28
N GLY A 82 -5.62 -8.00 -3.00
CA GLY A 82 -4.28 -8.28 -2.47
C GLY A 82 -3.23 -7.24 -2.84
N ALA A 83 -3.62 -6.09 -3.39
CA ALA A 83 -2.70 -4.95 -3.51
C ALA A 83 -2.47 -4.35 -2.11
N VAL A 84 -1.19 -4.20 -1.75
CA VAL A 84 -0.77 -3.58 -0.49
C VAL A 84 -0.43 -2.10 -0.67
N GLY A 85 -0.26 -1.66 -1.92
CA GLY A 85 -0.03 -0.26 -2.28
C GLY A 85 -0.76 0.16 -3.56
N ALA A 86 -1.06 1.45 -3.68
CA ALA A 86 -1.57 2.06 -4.89
C ALA A 86 -0.97 3.43 -5.16
N LEU A 87 -0.58 3.69 -6.41
CA LEU A 87 -0.33 5.03 -6.92
C LEU A 87 -1.56 5.52 -7.67
N LEU A 88 -2.18 6.57 -7.15
CA LEU A 88 -3.33 7.25 -7.74
C LEU A 88 -2.83 8.45 -8.53
N VAL A 89 -2.83 8.35 -9.86
CA VAL A 89 -2.13 9.28 -10.75
C VAL A 89 -3.11 10.21 -11.46
N TYR A 90 -2.82 11.51 -11.45
CA TYR A 90 -3.50 12.51 -12.27
C TYR A 90 -2.48 13.35 -13.08
N ASP A 91 -2.97 14.11 -14.05
CA ASP A 91 -2.16 15.01 -14.88
C ASP A 91 -2.32 16.44 -14.36
N ILE A 92 -1.23 17.07 -13.90
CA ILE A 92 -1.29 18.43 -13.34
C ILE A 92 -1.75 19.49 -14.35
N SER A 93 -1.65 19.21 -15.65
CA SER A 93 -2.07 20.10 -16.73
C SER A 93 -3.54 19.94 -17.13
N LYS A 94 -4.23 18.92 -16.57
CA LYS A 94 -5.62 18.60 -16.91
C LYS A 94 -6.47 18.43 -15.67
N HIS A 95 -7.18 19.50 -15.31
CA HIS A 95 -8.05 19.53 -14.12
C HIS A 95 -9.10 18.41 -14.10
N ALA A 96 -9.67 18.02 -15.25
CA ALA A 96 -10.63 16.92 -15.32
C ALA A 96 -10.09 15.62 -14.69
N THR A 97 -8.82 15.29 -14.94
CA THR A 97 -8.18 14.07 -14.40
C THR A 97 -8.00 14.13 -12.88
N TYR A 98 -7.91 15.34 -12.31
CA TYR A 98 -7.87 15.55 -10.87
C TYR A 98 -9.26 15.41 -10.23
N VAL A 99 -10.32 15.91 -10.88
CA VAL A 99 -11.70 15.69 -10.41
C VAL A 99 -12.02 14.20 -10.32
N ASP A 100 -11.57 13.42 -11.31
CA ASP A 100 -11.78 11.97 -11.36
C ASP A 100 -11.00 11.18 -10.27
N VAL A 101 -10.00 11.78 -9.61
CA VAL A 101 -9.23 11.15 -8.50
C VAL A 101 -10.17 10.68 -7.39
N THR A 102 -11.19 11.46 -7.04
CA THR A 102 -12.15 11.09 -5.98
C THR A 102 -12.89 9.81 -6.32
N ARG A 103 -13.28 9.63 -7.60
CA ARG A 103 -13.96 8.43 -8.08
C ARG A 103 -13.03 7.22 -8.04
N TRP A 104 -11.79 7.37 -8.51
CA TRP A 104 -10.78 6.31 -8.46
C TRP A 104 -10.41 5.89 -7.04
N LEU A 105 -10.30 6.85 -6.12
CA LEU A 105 -10.02 6.59 -4.71
C LEU A 105 -11.14 5.77 -4.07
N LYS A 106 -12.40 6.13 -4.33
CA LYS A 106 -13.55 5.37 -3.86
C LYS A 106 -13.54 3.95 -4.41
N GLU A 107 -13.37 3.81 -5.72
CA GLU A 107 -13.34 2.49 -6.39
C GLU A 107 -12.24 1.58 -5.81
N LEU A 108 -11.05 2.14 -5.56
CA LEU A 108 -9.94 1.41 -4.94
C LEU A 108 -10.31 0.95 -3.53
N ARG A 109 -10.84 1.86 -2.69
CA ARG A 109 -11.22 1.55 -1.29
C ARG A 109 -12.35 0.52 -1.20
N ASP A 110 -13.26 0.49 -2.17
CA ASP A 110 -14.38 -0.45 -2.20
C ASP A 110 -13.94 -1.90 -2.50
N HIS A 111 -12.76 -2.11 -3.11
CA HIS A 111 -12.32 -3.42 -3.60
C HIS A 111 -10.95 -3.89 -3.07
N ALA A 112 -10.12 -2.98 -2.55
CA ALA A 112 -8.82 -3.30 -1.96
C ALA A 112 -8.93 -3.59 -0.46
N ASP A 113 -7.86 -4.13 0.12
CA ASP A 113 -7.75 -4.29 1.56
C ASP A 113 -7.75 -2.94 2.28
N SER A 114 -8.40 -2.86 3.45
CA SER A 114 -8.52 -1.62 4.24
C SER A 114 -7.19 -1.00 4.68
N ASN A 115 -6.11 -1.79 4.63
CA ASN A 115 -4.75 -1.40 5.01
C ASN A 115 -3.88 -1.00 3.82
N ILE A 116 -4.45 -0.82 2.63
CA ILE A 116 -3.71 -0.43 1.44
C ILE A 116 -3.07 0.96 1.63
N VAL A 117 -1.77 1.07 1.35
CA VAL A 117 -1.08 2.36 1.35
C VAL A 117 -1.34 3.07 0.03
N ILE A 118 -1.83 4.29 0.07
CA ILE A 118 -2.21 5.04 -1.13
C ILE A 118 -1.38 6.33 -1.21
N MET A 119 -0.82 6.58 -2.39
CA MET A 119 -0.14 7.83 -2.70
C MET A 119 -0.79 8.50 -3.91
N LEU A 120 -1.15 9.76 -3.74
CA LEU A 120 -1.57 10.65 -4.82
C LEU A 120 -0.32 11.16 -5.57
N VAL A 121 -0.33 11.00 -6.90
CA VAL A 121 0.78 11.37 -7.77
C VAL A 121 0.31 12.38 -8.82
N GLY A 122 0.81 13.62 -8.72
CA GLY A 122 0.61 14.65 -9.73
C GLY A 122 1.68 14.53 -10.82
N ASN A 123 1.36 13.87 -11.92
CA ASN A 123 2.32 13.64 -13.01
C ASN A 123 2.36 14.79 -14.01
N LYS A 124 3.42 14.81 -14.83
CA LYS A 124 3.73 15.84 -15.85
C LYS A 124 4.10 17.19 -15.25
N SER A 125 4.83 17.16 -14.13
CA SER A 125 5.37 18.37 -13.48
C SER A 125 6.35 19.17 -14.35
N ASP A 126 6.82 18.63 -15.47
CA ASP A 126 7.53 19.34 -16.52
C ASP A 126 6.64 20.39 -17.23
N LEU A 127 5.32 20.18 -17.29
CA LEU A 127 4.35 21.08 -17.91
C LEU A 127 3.89 22.22 -16.98
N LYS A 128 4.80 22.82 -16.21
CA LYS A 128 4.48 23.85 -15.20
C LYS A 128 3.68 25.03 -15.77
N HIS A 129 3.98 25.43 -17.01
CA HIS A 129 3.31 26.53 -17.70
C HIS A 129 1.86 26.22 -18.09
N LEU A 130 1.48 24.94 -18.13
CA LEU A 130 0.13 24.47 -18.43
C LEU A 130 -0.59 23.95 -17.20
N ARG A 131 -0.06 24.21 -15.99
CA ARG A 131 -0.64 23.72 -14.74
C ARG A 131 -2.09 24.20 -14.59
N ALA A 132 -2.99 23.24 -14.51
CA ALA A 132 -4.41 23.46 -14.25
C ALA A 132 -4.80 23.08 -12.81
N VAL A 133 -3.94 22.34 -12.10
CA VAL A 133 -4.16 21.90 -10.71
C VAL A 133 -3.08 22.51 -9.82
N PRO A 134 -3.42 23.46 -8.93
CA PRO A 134 -2.51 23.98 -7.90
C PRO A 134 -1.96 22.85 -7.01
N THR A 135 -0.66 22.89 -6.71
CA THR A 135 -0.02 21.89 -5.85
C THR A 135 -0.64 21.85 -4.45
N GLU A 136 -1.00 23.01 -3.90
CA GLU A 136 -1.59 23.10 -2.55
C GLU A 136 -2.99 22.47 -2.47
N GLU A 137 -3.77 22.53 -3.55
CA GLU A 137 -5.08 21.87 -3.64
C GLU A 137 -4.93 20.35 -3.58
N ALA A 138 -4.00 19.79 -4.37
CA ALA A 138 -3.74 18.36 -4.36
C ALA A 138 -3.14 17.86 -3.03
N LYS A 139 -2.28 18.66 -2.39
CA LYS A 139 -1.76 18.39 -1.04
C LYS A 139 -2.87 18.37 0.00
N ALA A 140 -3.78 19.35 -0.02
CA ALA A 140 -4.91 19.42 0.90
C ALA A 140 -5.80 18.19 0.75
N PHE A 141 -6.16 17.83 -0.49
CA PHE A 141 -6.95 16.61 -0.77
C PHE A 141 -6.26 15.35 -0.24
N ALA A 142 -4.95 15.21 -0.44
CA ALA A 142 -4.19 14.07 0.04
C ALA A 142 -4.22 14.00 1.58
N ALA A 143 -4.01 15.12 2.27
CA ALA A 143 -4.05 15.19 3.73
C ALA A 143 -5.45 14.83 4.28
N GLU A 144 -6.51 15.41 3.71
CA GLU A 144 -7.90 15.14 4.09
C GLU A 144 -8.28 13.67 3.93
N ASN A 145 -7.72 13.00 2.94
CA ASN A 145 -7.98 11.60 2.64
C ASN A 145 -6.95 10.62 3.25
N GLY A 146 -5.95 11.10 3.99
CA GLY A 146 -4.91 10.26 4.57
C GLY A 146 -4.01 9.58 3.53
N LEU A 147 -3.68 10.28 2.45
CA LEU A 147 -2.82 9.82 1.36
C LEU A 147 -1.45 10.52 1.43
N SER A 148 -0.39 9.83 1.02
CA SER A 148 0.88 10.49 0.70
C SER A 148 0.74 11.27 -0.61
N PHE A 149 1.54 12.33 -0.81
CA PHE A 149 1.49 13.14 -2.03
C PHE A 149 2.88 13.41 -2.59
N ILE A 150 3.02 13.33 -3.91
CA ILE A 150 4.23 13.72 -4.64
C ILE A 150 3.87 14.17 -6.06
N GLU A 151 4.60 15.16 -6.59
CA GLU A 151 4.54 15.50 -8.02
C GLU A 151 5.71 14.88 -8.76
N THR A 152 5.44 14.30 -9.93
CA THR A 152 6.42 13.57 -10.74
C THR A 152 6.47 14.09 -12.17
N SER A 153 7.54 13.78 -12.88
CA SER A 153 7.55 13.84 -14.34
C SER A 153 8.17 12.56 -14.87
N ALA A 154 7.39 11.80 -15.63
CA ALA A 154 7.93 10.69 -16.39
C ALA A 154 8.83 11.13 -17.55
N LEU A 155 8.68 12.37 -18.04
CA LEU A 155 9.46 12.91 -19.16
C LEU A 155 10.93 13.14 -18.77
N ASP A 156 11.17 13.81 -17.65
CA ASP A 156 12.53 14.12 -17.16
C ASP A 156 12.98 13.24 -15.98
N ALA A 157 12.15 12.27 -15.60
CA ALA A 157 12.34 11.35 -14.48
C ALA A 157 12.26 11.99 -13.08
N SER A 158 11.85 13.25 -12.97
CA SER A 158 11.71 13.94 -11.68
C SER A 158 10.78 13.18 -10.74
N ASN A 159 11.30 12.89 -9.54
CA ASN A 159 10.60 12.24 -8.43
C ASN A 159 10.01 10.85 -8.73
N VAL A 160 10.29 10.24 -9.88
CA VAL A 160 9.75 8.91 -10.21
C VAL A 160 10.30 7.86 -9.25
N GLU A 161 11.63 7.80 -9.09
CA GLU A 161 12.26 6.87 -8.14
C GLU A 161 11.77 7.12 -6.71
N ALA A 162 11.70 8.40 -6.32
CA ALA A 162 11.25 8.81 -5.00
C ALA A 162 9.81 8.35 -4.70
N ALA A 163 8.89 8.50 -5.66
CA ALA A 163 7.49 8.08 -5.49
C ALA A 163 7.38 6.58 -5.18
N PHE A 164 8.04 5.73 -5.97
CA PHE A 164 8.03 4.29 -5.76
C PHE A 164 8.80 3.86 -4.51
N GLN A 165 9.94 4.49 -4.22
CA GLN A 165 10.71 4.18 -3.01
C GLN A 165 9.96 4.55 -1.74
N THR A 166 9.31 5.72 -1.71
CA THR A 166 8.51 6.18 -0.56
C THR A 166 7.34 5.25 -0.30
N ILE A 167 6.52 4.93 -1.32
CA ILE A 167 5.37 4.04 -1.10
C ILE A 167 5.80 2.64 -0.65
N LEU A 168 6.86 2.07 -1.24
CA LEU A 168 7.37 0.74 -0.85
C LEU A 168 7.94 0.75 0.58
N THR A 169 8.57 1.85 0.99
CA THR A 169 9.06 2.04 2.36
C THR A 169 7.91 2.16 3.35
N ASP A 170 6.85 2.89 3.01
CA ASP A 170 5.68 3.05 3.88
C ASP A 170 4.92 1.73 4.02
N ILE A 171 4.74 0.97 2.94
CA ILE A 171 4.20 -0.40 3.00
C ILE A 171 5.07 -1.28 3.91
N TYR A 172 6.39 -1.24 3.74
CA TYR A 172 7.31 -2.00 4.57
C TYR A 172 7.17 -1.68 6.06
N ARG A 173 7.01 -0.40 6.44
CA ARG A 173 6.81 0.01 7.84
C ARG A 173 5.53 -0.58 8.43
N ILE A 174 4.43 -0.58 7.68
CA ILE A 174 3.14 -1.13 8.14
C ILE A 174 3.19 -2.66 8.21
N VAL A 175 3.80 -3.33 7.24
CA VAL A 175 3.90 -4.79 7.23
C VAL A 175 4.86 -5.30 8.30
N SER A 176 6.00 -4.63 8.50
CA SER A 176 6.99 -5.02 9.52
C SER A 176 6.46 -4.83 10.93
N SER A 177 5.79 -3.72 11.24
CA SER A 177 5.16 -3.49 12.55
C SER A 177 4.10 -4.55 12.88
N LYS A 178 3.22 -4.90 11.93
CA LYS A 178 2.24 -5.99 12.13
C LYS A 178 2.87 -7.35 12.40
N SER A 179 4.00 -7.65 11.76
CA SER A 179 4.72 -8.91 12.00
C SER A 179 5.31 -8.98 13.42
N LEU A 180 5.70 -7.83 13.98
CA LEU A 180 6.22 -7.71 15.35
C LEU A 180 5.10 -7.83 16.38
N GLU A 181 3.92 -7.25 16.13
CA GLU A 181 2.76 -7.38 17.03
C GLU A 181 2.24 -8.82 17.09
N GLN A 182 2.14 -9.50 15.94
CA GLN A 182 1.69 -10.90 15.88
C GLN A 182 2.67 -11.88 16.55
N SER A 183 3.97 -11.56 16.56
CA SER A 183 4.97 -12.36 17.26
C SER A 183 5.00 -12.08 18.77
N ALA A 184 4.58 -10.89 19.22
CA ALA A 184 4.42 -10.57 20.63
C ALA A 184 3.19 -11.26 21.27
N ASP A 185 2.07 -11.39 20.53
CA ASP A 185 0.87 -12.09 21.01
C ASP A 185 1.05 -13.61 21.13
N ALA A 186 2.05 -14.19 20.45
CA ALA A 186 2.41 -15.60 20.59
C ALA A 186 3.18 -15.91 21.89
N ILE A 187 3.62 -14.90 22.65
CA ILE A 187 4.25 -15.04 23.96
C ILE A 187 3.26 -14.63 25.06
N LYS A 188 2.09 -15.27 25.12
CA LYS A 188 1.33 -15.35 26.37
C LYS A 188 1.88 -16.52 27.18
N ALA A 189 2.59 -16.20 28.26
CA ALA A 189 3.04 -17.17 29.24
C ALA A 189 1.87 -18.05 29.70
N PRO A 190 2.05 -19.38 29.87
CA PRO A 190 1.00 -20.22 30.43
C PRO A 190 0.71 -19.71 31.85
N THR A 191 -0.52 -19.29 32.09
CA THR A 191 -1.05 -19.04 33.43
C THR A 191 -0.98 -20.35 34.21
N GLY A 192 0.06 -20.51 35.02
CA GLY A 192 0.21 -21.64 35.92
C GLY A 192 -0.84 -21.56 37.04
N ASP A 193 -1.62 -22.62 37.21
CA ASP A 193 -2.54 -22.77 38.33
C ASP A 193 -1.76 -22.73 39.65
N THR A 194 -2.12 -21.76 40.50
CA THR A 194 -1.53 -21.65 41.84
C THR A 194 -2.20 -22.69 42.75
N ILE A 195 -1.49 -23.77 43.08
CA ILE A 195 -1.92 -24.74 44.10
C ILE A 195 -1.65 -24.12 45.48
N THR A 196 -2.72 -23.65 46.14
CA THR A 196 -2.68 -23.26 47.56
C THR A 196 -2.61 -24.51 48.44
N VAL A 197 -1.46 -24.72 49.08
CA VAL A 197 -1.28 -25.73 50.13
C VAL A 197 -1.49 -25.06 51.48
N THR A 198 -2.61 -25.34 52.14
CA THR A 198 -2.83 -24.99 53.56
C THR A 198 -2.25 -26.07 54.48
N PRO A 199 -1.46 -25.72 55.51
CA PRO A 199 -0.94 -26.70 56.45
C PRO A 199 -2.03 -27.15 57.44
N SER A 200 -2.07 -28.46 57.67
CA SER A 200 -2.87 -29.13 58.69
C SER A 200 -2.47 -28.64 60.08
N VAL A 201 -3.45 -28.20 60.88
CA VAL A 201 -3.27 -27.96 62.31
C VAL A 201 -4.17 -28.91 63.07
N ASP A 202 -3.54 -29.82 63.80
CA ASP A 202 -4.16 -30.68 64.80
C ASP A 202 -4.94 -29.84 65.81
N THR A 203 -6.19 -30.23 66.08
CA THR A 203 -6.85 -29.87 67.34
C THR A 203 -7.63 -31.05 67.88
N THR A 204 -7.13 -31.52 69.01
CA THR A 204 -7.68 -32.49 69.94
C THR A 204 -8.96 -31.96 70.61
N GLN A 205 -9.94 -32.88 70.78
CA GLN A 205 -10.95 -32.95 71.86
C GLN A 205 -11.99 -31.81 71.93
N GLN A 206 -13.27 -31.98 72.29
CA GLN A 206 -14.03 -33.02 72.98
C GLN A 206 -15.55 -32.71 72.82
N GLN A 207 -16.37 -33.77 72.74
CA GLN A 207 -17.71 -33.97 73.32
C GLN A 207 -18.84 -32.93 73.20
N GLY A 208 -20.02 -33.40 72.77
CA GLY A 208 -21.30 -32.94 73.35
C GLY A 208 -22.56 -32.98 72.47
N GLY A 209 -23.23 -34.14 72.42
CA GLY A 209 -24.69 -34.22 72.64
C GLY A 209 -25.73 -33.77 71.58
N LYS A 210 -26.33 -34.79 70.95
CA LYS A 210 -27.78 -35.10 70.87
C LYS A 210 -28.73 -34.38 69.87
N CYS A 211 -29.51 -35.25 69.19
CA CYS A 211 -30.74 -35.13 68.39
C CYS A 211 -31.75 -34.03 68.79
N CYS A 212 -32.70 -33.60 67.95
CA CYS A 212 -33.52 -34.31 66.95
C CYS A 212 -33.79 -33.47 65.70
#